data_AF-A0A9D5AHI1-F1
#
_entry.id   AF-A0A9D5AHI1-F1
#
_cell.length_a   1.000
_cell.length_b   1.000
_cell.length_c   1.000
_cell.angle_alpha   90.00
_cell.angle_beta   90.00
_cell.angle_gamma   90.00
#
_symmetry.space_group_name_H-M   'P 1'
#
loop_
_entity.id
_entity.type
_entity.pdbx_description
1 polymer ?
#
loop_
_entity_poly.entity_id
_entity_poly.type
_entity_poly.pdbx_seq_one_letter_code
_entity_poly.pdbx_strand_id
1 'polypeptide(L)'
;MTSLSLPLTISNKKRAISVSTQLMNDLIFTILQWNWHTILIGASFLCFLLVAKYIGKKNNKFFWVPAIAPLISVVLSTFFVFITRADKQGVEIVNHIEKGINPSSVHDIYFSGEYLGKGFKIGVTAGMIALTEAIAIGRTFASMKDYQLDGNREMVALGTMNVVGSMTSCYVATGSFSRSAVNYMAGCQTAVSNIVMSVVVFLTLQFLTPLFKYTPNAILAAIIISAVISLVDYQAAILIWKIDKFDFIACMGAFFGVVFISVEIGLLIAVSISFAKILLQVTRPRTAILGKIPRTTVYRNIEQYPEASKIPGVMIVRVDSAIYFSNSNYVKERILRWLTDEEAVKGDYHTRIQFLIVEMSPVTDIDTSGIQAFEELHRSLEKRSVQLVLANPGSAVTDKLYTSNFANIIGQDKIFLTVAEAVAYCSPKLDVNP
;
A
#
# COMPACT_ATOMS: atom_id res chain seq x y z
N MET A 1 -8.28 15.78 -27.69
CA MET A 1 -7.86 16.06 -26.29
C MET A 1 -6.60 15.28 -25.87
N THR A 2 -5.69 14.95 -26.80
CA THR A 2 -4.52 14.08 -26.55
C THR A 2 -3.18 14.69 -26.98
N SER A 3 -3.14 15.94 -27.44
CA SER A 3 -1.91 16.57 -27.97
C SER A 3 -1.16 17.48 -27.00
N LEU A 4 -1.77 17.92 -25.88
CA LEU A 4 -1.10 18.80 -24.89
C LEU A 4 -0.48 18.06 -23.69
N SER A 5 -0.88 16.82 -23.41
CA SER A 5 -0.36 16.03 -22.29
C SER A 5 0.99 15.37 -22.58
N LEU A 6 1.29 15.06 -23.84
CA LEU A 6 2.59 14.49 -24.25
C LEU A 6 3.78 15.46 -24.06
N PRO A 7 3.73 16.73 -24.52
CA PRO A 7 4.88 17.64 -24.38
C PRO A 7 5.15 18.07 -22.94
N LEU A 8 4.11 18.18 -22.09
CA LEU A 8 4.26 18.46 -20.65
C LEU A 8 4.91 17.28 -19.90
N THR A 9 4.55 16.05 -20.26
CA THR A 9 5.15 14.84 -19.68
C THR A 9 6.60 14.68 -20.11
N ILE A 10 6.92 15.01 -21.38
CA ILE A 10 8.31 14.99 -21.90
C ILE A 10 9.16 16.11 -21.27
N SER A 11 8.59 17.30 -21.06
CA SER A 11 9.29 18.42 -20.41
C SER A 11 9.57 18.16 -18.93
N ASN A 12 8.59 17.63 -18.19
CA ASN A 12 8.79 17.23 -16.79
C ASN A 12 9.75 16.05 -16.66
N LYS A 13 9.73 15.08 -17.58
CA LYS A 13 10.68 13.96 -17.60
C LYS A 13 12.10 14.43 -17.91
N LYS A 14 12.28 15.36 -18.86
CA LYS A 14 13.58 16.00 -19.14
C LYS A 14 14.10 16.80 -17.94
N ARG A 15 13.22 17.51 -17.22
CA ARG A 15 13.58 18.22 -15.98
C ARG A 15 13.92 17.28 -14.82
N ALA A 16 13.18 16.19 -14.63
CA ALA A 16 13.49 15.21 -13.59
C ALA A 16 14.82 14.51 -13.85
N ILE A 17 15.08 14.12 -15.11
CA ILE A 17 16.36 13.53 -15.52
C ILE A 17 17.49 14.57 -15.43
N SER A 18 17.26 15.83 -15.81
CA SER A 18 18.28 16.88 -15.68
C SER A 18 18.58 17.19 -14.22
N VAL A 19 17.56 17.25 -13.35
CA VAL A 19 17.75 17.47 -11.92
C VAL A 19 18.45 16.28 -11.25
N SER A 20 18.14 15.03 -11.61
CA SER A 20 18.84 13.87 -11.04
C SER A 20 20.28 13.73 -11.55
N THR A 21 20.55 14.04 -12.82
CA THR A 21 21.92 14.08 -13.35
C THR A 21 22.71 15.26 -12.81
N GLN A 22 22.07 16.40 -12.56
CA GLN A 22 22.68 17.56 -11.93
C GLN A 22 22.96 17.32 -10.44
N LEU A 23 22.04 16.68 -9.70
CA LEU A 23 22.28 16.19 -8.34
C LEU A 23 23.39 15.15 -8.28
N MET A 24 23.46 14.21 -9.24
CA MET A 24 24.55 13.24 -9.32
C MET A 24 25.88 13.92 -9.64
N ASN A 25 25.90 14.88 -10.56
CA ASN A 25 27.11 15.62 -10.90
C ASN A 25 27.56 16.53 -9.75
N ASP A 26 26.64 17.18 -9.06
CA ASP A 26 26.89 17.94 -7.84
C ASP A 26 27.36 17.01 -6.72
N LEU A 27 26.79 15.80 -6.57
CA LEU A 27 27.29 14.78 -5.65
C LEU A 27 28.72 14.37 -6.01
N ILE A 28 29.01 14.10 -7.28
CA ILE A 28 30.33 13.67 -7.75
C ILE A 28 31.35 14.80 -7.56
N PHE A 29 31.01 16.05 -7.88
CA PHE A 29 31.84 17.23 -7.64
C PHE A 29 32.07 17.50 -6.15
N THR A 30 31.03 17.32 -5.32
CA THR A 30 31.14 17.42 -3.86
C THR A 30 31.96 16.27 -3.27
N ILE A 31 31.86 15.07 -3.86
CA ILE A 31 32.71 13.92 -3.54
C ILE A 31 34.17 14.16 -3.98
N LEU A 32 34.45 15.08 -4.88
CA LEU A 32 35.81 15.46 -5.24
C LEU A 32 36.39 16.57 -4.32
N GLN A 33 35.55 17.32 -3.61
CA GLN A 33 35.95 18.35 -2.64
C GLN A 33 35.73 17.90 -1.19
N TRP A 34 36.41 16.83 -0.77
CA TRP A 34 36.25 16.30 0.58
C TRP A 34 36.90 17.20 1.63
N ASN A 35 36.07 17.71 2.55
CA ASN A 35 36.55 18.23 3.81
C ASN A 35 36.57 17.12 4.87
N TRP A 36 37.78 16.67 5.22
CA TRP A 36 37.98 15.63 6.23
C TRP A 36 37.38 16.01 7.60
N HIS A 37 37.38 17.29 7.98
CA HIS A 37 36.79 17.75 9.25
C HIS A 37 35.28 17.54 9.28
N THR A 38 34.59 17.81 8.16
CA THR A 38 33.14 17.61 8.03
C THR A 38 32.78 16.12 8.14
N ILE A 39 33.56 15.25 7.48
CA ILE A 39 33.35 13.79 7.55
C ILE A 39 33.59 13.28 8.97
N LEU A 40 34.68 13.71 9.62
CA LEU A 40 35.01 13.31 10.98
C LEU A 40 33.93 13.72 11.98
N ILE A 41 33.45 14.97 11.91
CA ILE A 41 32.34 15.45 12.75
C ILE A 41 31.07 14.64 12.45
N GLY A 42 30.68 14.49 11.19
CA GLY A 42 29.48 13.73 10.81
C GLY A 42 29.53 12.27 11.28
N ALA A 43 30.62 11.56 11.03
CA ALA A 43 30.78 10.15 11.38
C ALA A 43 30.88 9.93 12.90
N SER A 44 31.61 10.78 13.63
CA SER A 44 31.74 10.67 15.09
C SER A 44 30.42 10.88 15.80
N PHE A 45 29.66 11.92 15.44
CA PHE A 45 28.35 12.18 16.04
C PHE A 45 27.29 11.17 15.56
N LEU A 46 27.34 10.71 14.30
CA LEU A 46 26.47 9.63 13.85
C LEU A 46 26.71 8.35 14.66
N CYS A 47 27.98 7.97 14.86
CA CYS A 47 28.36 6.85 15.70
C CYS A 47 27.84 7.03 17.14
N PHE A 48 28.06 8.20 17.74
CA PHE A 48 27.55 8.53 19.07
C PHE A 48 26.02 8.37 19.16
N LEU A 49 25.26 8.90 18.20
CA LEU A 49 23.80 8.80 18.16
C LEU A 49 23.33 7.34 18.02
N LEU A 50 23.98 6.54 17.17
CA LEU A 50 23.65 5.13 16.99
C LEU A 50 23.98 4.29 18.24
N VAL A 51 25.10 4.56 18.89
CA VAL A 51 25.49 3.92 20.16
C VAL A 51 24.51 4.30 21.26
N ALA A 52 24.13 5.57 21.38
CA ALA A 52 23.14 6.04 22.34
C ALA A 52 21.80 5.30 22.17
N LYS A 53 21.34 5.13 20.92
CA LYS A 53 20.15 4.33 20.59
C LYS A 53 20.30 2.86 20.95
N TYR A 54 21.44 2.26 20.63
CA TYR A 54 21.71 0.85 20.94
C TYR A 54 21.67 0.59 22.45
N ILE A 55 22.25 1.49 23.26
CA ILE A 55 22.21 1.43 24.73
C ILE A 55 20.76 1.50 25.24
N GLY A 56 19.97 2.46 24.74
CA GLY A 56 18.56 2.60 25.13
C GLY A 56 17.71 1.38 24.77
N LYS A 57 17.99 0.74 23.62
CA LYS A 57 17.30 -0.50 23.19
C LYS A 57 17.69 -1.72 24.05
N LYS A 58 18.95 -1.81 24.46
CA LYS A 58 19.46 -2.94 25.27
C LYS A 58 18.98 -2.87 26.73
N ASN A 59 18.80 -1.67 27.26
CA ASN A 59 18.40 -1.48 28.65
C ASN A 59 17.40 -0.33 28.80
N ASN A 60 16.15 -0.69 29.12
CA ASN A 60 15.04 0.27 29.31
C ASN A 60 15.30 1.30 30.42
N LYS A 61 16.23 1.05 31.36
CA LYS A 61 16.64 2.05 32.37
C LYS A 61 17.32 3.29 31.75
N PHE A 62 17.90 3.17 30.56
CA PHE A 62 18.60 4.25 29.85
C PHE A 62 17.78 4.85 28.71
N PHE A 63 16.44 4.79 28.77
CA PHE A 63 15.56 5.34 27.73
C PHE A 63 15.79 6.84 27.46
N TRP A 64 16.25 7.60 28.47
CA TRP A 64 16.54 9.03 28.39
C TRP A 64 17.78 9.37 27.56
N VAL A 65 18.71 8.42 27.41
CA VAL A 65 19.98 8.62 26.69
C VAL A 65 19.73 8.89 25.19
N PRO A 66 18.98 8.03 24.45
CA PRO A 66 18.59 8.34 23.07
C PRO A 66 17.80 9.65 22.91
N ALA A 67 16.99 10.04 23.91
CA ALA A 67 16.13 11.21 23.83
C ALA A 67 16.93 12.53 23.91
N ILE A 68 17.95 12.59 24.75
CA ILE A 68 18.78 13.79 24.96
C ILE A 68 20.00 13.82 24.02
N ALA A 69 20.41 12.67 23.46
CA ALA A 69 21.58 12.58 22.59
C ALA A 69 21.60 13.56 21.39
N PRO A 70 20.49 13.83 20.66
CA PRO A 70 20.50 14.84 19.60
C PRO A 70 20.82 16.25 20.09
N LEU A 71 20.23 16.67 21.22
CA LEU A 71 20.47 17.99 21.81
C LEU A 71 21.92 18.11 22.29
N ILE A 72 22.42 17.11 23.01
CA ILE A 72 23.84 17.06 23.43
C ILE A 72 24.75 17.12 22.22
N SER A 73 24.43 16.39 21.16
CA SER A 73 25.26 16.39 19.95
C SER A 73 25.35 17.77 19.32
N VAL A 74 24.23 18.50 19.22
CA VAL A 74 24.22 19.89 18.73
C VAL A 74 25.04 20.80 19.62
N VAL A 75 24.89 20.72 20.94
CA VAL A 75 25.64 21.54 21.90
C VAL A 75 27.13 21.27 21.79
N LEU A 76 27.55 20.00 21.85
CA LEU A 76 28.96 19.61 21.77
C LEU A 76 29.56 19.96 20.40
N SER A 77 28.87 19.66 19.30
CA SER A 77 29.39 19.97 17.97
C SER A 77 29.58 21.48 17.77
N THR A 78 28.62 22.29 18.24
CA THR A 78 28.68 23.75 18.16
C THR A 78 29.83 24.29 19.01
N PHE A 79 30.01 23.76 20.22
CA PHE A 79 31.11 24.11 21.10
C PHE A 79 32.49 23.77 20.50
N PHE A 80 32.63 22.57 19.93
CA PHE A 80 33.88 22.16 19.28
C PHE A 80 34.19 23.02 18.06
N VAL A 81 33.23 23.24 17.15
CA VAL A 81 33.43 24.10 15.97
C VAL A 81 33.78 25.53 16.38
N PHE A 82 33.17 26.05 17.44
CA PHE A 82 33.47 27.38 17.97
C PHE A 82 34.92 27.50 18.46
N ILE A 83 35.42 26.52 19.20
CA ILE A 83 36.79 26.53 19.75
C ILE A 83 37.82 26.28 18.65
N THR A 84 37.62 25.26 17.84
CA THR A 84 38.60 24.86 16.81
C THR A 84 38.60 25.80 15.61
N ARG A 85 37.61 26.68 15.50
CA ARG A 85 37.35 27.53 14.33
C ARG A 85 37.30 26.72 13.04
N ALA A 86 36.69 25.53 13.11
CA ALA A 86 36.51 24.66 11.97
C ALA A 86 35.64 25.31 10.86
N ASP A 87 34.86 26.35 11.20
CA ASP A 87 34.18 27.25 10.26
C ASP A 87 35.15 27.82 9.21
N LYS A 88 36.37 28.20 9.63
CA LYS A 88 37.40 28.73 8.74
C LYS A 88 38.15 27.65 7.96
N GLN A 89 37.99 26.40 8.35
CA GLN A 89 38.63 25.23 7.73
C GLN A 89 37.71 24.54 6.72
N GLY A 90 36.63 25.22 6.29
CA GLY A 90 35.69 24.76 5.27
C GLY A 90 34.56 23.87 5.79
N VAL A 91 34.32 23.80 7.10
CA VAL A 91 33.13 23.14 7.63
C VAL A 91 31.94 24.08 7.47
N GLU A 92 30.94 23.66 6.72
CA GLU A 92 29.71 24.43 6.58
C GLU A 92 28.93 24.49 7.89
N ILE A 93 28.59 25.71 8.28
CA ILE A 93 27.81 26.03 9.48
C ILE A 93 26.52 26.76 9.10
N VAL A 94 25.56 26.72 10.01
CA VAL A 94 24.25 27.38 9.86
C VAL A 94 24.36 28.90 9.68
N ASN A 95 25.42 29.53 10.18
CA ASN A 95 25.71 30.97 10.06
C ASN A 95 24.67 31.89 10.72
N HIS A 96 23.75 32.45 9.95
CA HIS A 96 22.81 33.46 10.44
C HIS A 96 21.39 32.93 10.35
N ILE A 97 20.70 32.97 11.48
CA ILE A 97 19.26 32.73 11.57
C ILE A 97 18.64 34.02 12.08
N GLU A 98 17.61 34.50 11.38
CA GLU A 98 16.87 35.68 11.79
C GLU A 98 16.22 35.46 13.17
N LYS A 99 16.42 36.41 14.07
CA LYS A 99 15.91 36.34 15.43
C LYS A 99 14.47 36.85 15.47
N GLY A 100 13.60 36.13 16.17
CA GLY A 100 12.23 36.54 16.41
C GLY A 100 11.21 35.73 15.61
N ILE A 101 9.99 36.27 15.52
CA ILE A 101 8.90 35.69 14.74
C ILE A 101 8.74 36.48 13.44
N ASN A 102 8.34 35.79 12.38
CA ASN A 102 8.02 36.45 11.12
C ASN A 102 6.85 37.42 11.33
N PRO A 103 6.88 38.61 10.69
CA PRO A 103 5.74 39.51 10.69
C PRO A 103 4.54 38.86 9.99
N SER A 104 3.34 39.39 10.24
CA SER A 104 2.11 38.96 9.59
C SER A 104 2.20 39.13 8.07
N SER A 105 1.93 38.07 7.31
CA SER A 105 1.94 38.02 5.85
C SER A 105 0.54 37.98 5.24
N VAL A 106 -0.50 38.35 6.01
CA VAL A 106 -1.90 38.37 5.56
C VAL A 106 -2.07 39.19 4.28
N HIS A 107 -1.32 40.28 4.14
CA HIS A 107 -1.39 41.17 2.97
C HIS A 107 -0.73 40.61 1.71
N ASP A 108 0.08 39.56 1.84
CA ASP A 108 0.80 38.92 0.73
C ASP A 108 0.02 37.76 0.10
N ILE A 109 -1.26 37.58 0.47
CA ILE A 109 -2.12 36.54 -0.08
C ILE A 109 -2.82 37.05 -1.35
N TYR A 110 -2.35 36.57 -2.50
CA TYR A 110 -2.89 36.95 -3.80
C TYR A 110 -4.10 36.10 -4.20
N PHE A 111 -5.29 36.71 -4.20
CA PHE A 111 -6.53 36.08 -4.70
C PHE A 111 -6.82 36.38 -6.19
N SER A 112 -5.93 37.09 -6.88
CA SER A 112 -6.06 37.47 -8.29
C SER A 112 -4.69 37.71 -8.93
N GLY A 113 -4.61 37.68 -10.26
CA GLY A 113 -3.38 37.95 -11.03
C GLY A 113 -2.68 36.70 -11.58
N GLU A 114 -1.51 36.88 -12.19
CA GLU A 114 -0.77 35.83 -12.92
C GLU A 114 -0.33 34.66 -12.03
N TYR A 115 -0.10 34.93 -10.74
CA TYR A 115 0.38 33.92 -9.79
C TYR A 115 -0.74 33.05 -9.19
N LEU A 116 -2.01 33.46 -9.27
CA LEU A 116 -3.11 32.72 -8.67
C LEU A 116 -3.22 31.30 -9.22
N GLY A 117 -3.21 31.14 -10.55
CA GLY A 117 -3.31 29.83 -11.19
C GLY A 117 -2.11 28.92 -10.88
N LYS A 118 -0.90 29.51 -10.86
CA LYS A 118 0.33 28.78 -10.50
C LYS A 118 0.32 28.37 -9.02
N GLY A 119 -0.06 29.28 -8.13
CA GLY A 119 -0.18 29.06 -6.69
C GLY A 119 -1.24 28.04 -6.32
N PHE A 120 -2.42 28.10 -6.94
CA PHE A 120 -3.47 27.11 -6.75
C PHE A 120 -3.00 25.71 -7.15
N LYS A 121 -2.37 25.58 -8.32
CA LYS A 121 -1.83 24.28 -8.78
C LYS A 121 -0.79 23.72 -7.80
N ILE A 122 0.15 24.55 -7.36
CA ILE A 122 1.18 24.13 -6.39
C ILE A 122 0.54 23.79 -5.04
N GLY A 123 -0.40 24.59 -4.56
CA GLY A 123 -1.10 24.39 -3.29
C GLY A 123 -1.93 23.11 -3.27
N VAL A 124 -2.64 22.80 -4.36
CA VAL A 124 -3.38 21.53 -4.49
C VAL A 124 -2.44 20.33 -4.44
N THR A 125 -1.32 20.37 -5.18
CA THR A 125 -0.32 19.31 -5.16
C THR A 125 0.33 19.15 -3.78
N ALA A 126 0.82 20.24 -3.19
CA ALA A 126 1.47 20.22 -1.88
C ALA A 126 0.50 19.81 -0.76
N GLY A 127 -0.75 20.26 -0.81
CA GLY A 127 -1.79 19.88 0.15
C GLY A 127 -2.13 18.39 0.09
N MET A 128 -2.24 17.80 -1.10
CA MET A 128 -2.44 16.36 -1.25
C MET A 128 -1.28 15.54 -0.68
N ILE A 129 -0.03 15.97 -0.92
CA ILE A 129 1.15 15.31 -0.37
C ILE A 129 1.16 15.42 1.15
N ALA A 130 0.95 16.63 1.70
CA ALA A 130 0.94 16.88 3.13
C ALA A 130 -0.15 16.05 3.85
N LEU A 131 -1.35 15.97 3.26
CA LEU A 131 -2.43 15.15 3.79
C LEU A 131 -2.09 13.66 3.77
N THR A 132 -1.54 13.17 2.66
CA THR A 132 -1.18 11.75 2.51
C THR A 132 -0.08 11.36 3.49
N GLU A 133 0.95 12.20 3.63
CA GLU A 133 2.05 11.99 4.59
C GLU A 133 1.54 12.01 6.04
N ALA A 134 0.75 13.01 6.41
CA ALA A 134 0.20 13.14 7.75
C ALA A 134 -0.71 11.95 8.12
N ILE A 135 -1.60 11.51 7.21
CA ILE A 135 -2.46 10.34 7.44
C ILE A 135 -1.62 9.06 7.56
N ALA A 136 -0.59 8.87 6.72
CA ALA A 136 0.28 7.70 6.79
C ALA A 136 1.02 7.62 8.14
N ILE A 137 1.57 8.73 8.60
CA ILE A 137 2.22 8.84 9.92
C ILE A 137 1.18 8.61 11.03
N GLY A 138 0.03 9.27 10.96
CA GLY A 138 -1.04 9.17 11.94
C GLY A 138 -1.54 7.74 12.11
N ARG A 139 -1.77 7.00 11.01
CA ARG A 139 -2.17 5.58 11.06
C ARG A 139 -1.11 4.68 11.70
N THR A 140 0.17 4.99 11.51
CA THR A 140 1.26 4.25 12.14
C THR A 140 1.19 4.36 13.66
N PHE A 141 1.04 5.58 14.19
CA PHE A 141 0.90 5.79 15.64
C PHE A 141 -0.46 5.34 16.20
N ALA A 142 -1.52 5.45 15.41
CA ALA A 142 -2.86 4.95 15.75
C ALA A 142 -2.86 3.44 15.97
N SER A 143 -2.20 2.70 15.08
CA SER A 143 -1.98 1.26 15.22
C SER A 143 -1.16 0.91 16.46
N MET A 144 -0.11 1.69 16.77
CA MET A 144 0.71 1.45 17.97
C MET A 144 -0.01 1.71 19.29
N LYS A 145 -0.96 2.66 19.32
CA LYS A 145 -1.74 3.04 20.52
C LYS A 145 -3.15 2.45 20.56
N ASP A 146 -3.51 1.61 19.59
CA ASP A 146 -4.83 1.00 19.46
C ASP A 146 -6.00 2.01 19.49
N TYR A 147 -5.88 3.08 18.70
CA TYR A 147 -6.99 4.02 18.46
C TYR A 147 -7.31 4.17 16.97
N GLN A 148 -8.50 4.68 16.66
CA GLN A 148 -8.95 4.90 15.29
C GLN A 148 -8.72 6.36 14.87
N LEU A 149 -8.20 6.54 13.67
CA LEU A 149 -7.95 7.86 13.09
C LEU A 149 -9.05 8.24 12.10
N ASP A 150 -9.71 9.36 12.35
CA ASP A 150 -10.73 9.93 11.45
C ASP A 150 -10.07 10.83 10.41
N GLY A 151 -10.01 10.35 9.16
CA GLY A 151 -9.37 11.06 8.05
C GLY A 151 -10.03 12.41 7.72
N ASN A 152 -11.34 12.55 7.93
CA ASN A 152 -12.03 13.82 7.67
C ASN A 152 -11.61 14.88 8.70
N ARG A 153 -11.47 14.49 9.98
CA ARG A 153 -10.99 15.40 11.04
C ARG A 153 -9.53 15.80 10.81
N GLU A 154 -8.69 14.86 10.38
CA GLU A 154 -7.29 15.13 10.07
C GLU A 154 -7.16 16.12 8.89
N MET A 155 -7.99 15.95 7.85
CA MET A 155 -8.03 16.86 6.71
C MET A 155 -8.43 18.28 7.13
N VAL A 156 -9.45 18.44 7.98
CA VAL A 156 -9.85 19.74 8.51
C VAL A 156 -8.73 20.34 9.36
N ALA A 157 -8.12 19.57 10.26
CA ALA A 157 -7.04 20.06 11.12
C ALA A 157 -5.82 20.56 10.32
N LEU A 158 -5.36 19.78 9.34
CA LEU A 158 -4.25 20.17 8.45
C LEU A 158 -4.60 21.38 7.58
N GLY A 159 -5.82 21.43 7.06
CA GLY A 159 -6.32 22.56 6.28
C GLY A 159 -6.32 23.85 7.10
N THR A 160 -6.95 23.83 8.28
CA THR A 160 -7.00 24.99 9.19
C THR A 160 -5.61 25.42 9.62
N MET A 161 -4.72 24.48 9.98
CA MET A 161 -3.34 24.79 10.36
C MET A 161 -2.58 25.52 9.24
N ASN A 162 -2.71 25.07 7.98
CA ASN A 162 -2.03 25.68 6.85
C ASN A 162 -2.65 27.04 6.43
N VAL A 163 -3.96 27.21 6.58
CA VAL A 163 -4.63 28.51 6.37
C VAL A 163 -4.16 29.53 7.39
N VAL A 164 -4.02 29.15 8.67
CA VAL A 164 -3.47 30.04 9.70
C VAL A 164 -1.98 30.28 9.48
N GLY A 165 -1.22 29.24 9.12
CA GLY A 165 0.23 29.36 8.88
C GLY A 165 0.59 30.25 7.68
N SER A 166 -0.24 30.29 6.63
CA SER A 166 0.00 31.14 5.47
C SER A 166 -0.08 32.64 5.81
N MET A 167 -0.74 33.00 6.91
CA MET A 167 -0.82 34.37 7.44
C MET A 167 0.42 34.79 8.24
N THR A 168 1.35 33.85 8.51
CA THR A 168 2.56 34.08 9.33
C THR A 168 3.84 33.67 8.59
N SER A 169 3.84 33.74 7.26
CA SER A 169 4.95 33.32 6.38
C SER A 169 5.40 31.87 6.59
N CYS A 170 4.48 30.98 6.98
CA CYS A 170 4.78 29.56 7.11
C CYS A 170 4.75 28.87 5.74
N TYR A 171 5.68 27.95 5.49
CA TYR A 171 5.56 27.02 4.37
C TYR A 171 4.52 25.94 4.70
N VAL A 172 4.13 25.14 3.70
CA VAL A 172 3.13 24.07 3.88
C VAL A 172 3.56 23.09 4.98
N ALA A 173 2.82 23.10 6.09
CA ALA A 173 3.06 22.25 7.24
C ALA A 173 2.35 20.91 7.11
N THR A 174 3.05 19.84 7.51
CA THR A 174 2.63 18.43 7.41
C THR A 174 2.97 17.68 8.70
N GLY A 175 2.50 16.43 8.81
CA GLY A 175 2.90 15.53 9.89
C GLY A 175 4.39 15.21 9.82
N SER A 176 5.07 15.21 10.97
CA SER A 176 6.51 14.91 11.03
C SER A 176 6.75 13.57 11.71
N PHE A 177 7.22 12.57 10.95
CA PHE A 177 7.49 11.25 11.48
C PHE A 177 8.52 11.33 12.62
N SER A 178 9.67 11.98 12.36
CA SER A 178 10.78 12.07 13.31
C SER A 178 10.36 12.72 14.64
N ARG A 179 9.67 13.88 14.59
CA ARG A 179 9.18 14.57 15.80
C ARG A 179 8.13 13.75 16.54
N SER A 180 7.20 13.13 15.82
CA SER A 180 6.14 12.30 16.43
C SER A 180 6.71 11.05 17.08
N ALA A 181 7.72 10.43 16.47
CA ALA A 181 8.41 9.26 17.01
C ALA A 181 9.14 9.59 18.32
N VAL A 182 9.86 10.72 18.37
CA VAL A 182 10.52 11.17 19.60
C VAL A 182 9.48 11.49 20.68
N ASN A 183 8.41 12.20 20.34
CA ASN A 183 7.34 12.53 21.28
C ASN A 183 6.64 11.27 21.82
N TYR A 184 6.43 10.27 20.97
CA TYR A 184 5.88 8.97 21.35
C TYR A 184 6.82 8.21 22.28
N MET A 185 8.11 8.10 21.95
CA MET A 185 9.12 7.44 22.79
C MET A 185 9.32 8.14 24.14
N ALA A 186 9.09 9.46 24.20
CA ALA A 186 9.10 10.23 25.44
C ALA A 186 7.88 9.98 26.34
N GLY A 187 6.92 9.14 25.91
CA GLY A 187 5.74 8.76 26.70
C GLY A 187 4.59 9.78 26.64
N CYS A 188 4.53 10.60 25.60
CA CYS A 188 3.44 11.56 25.41
C CYS A 188 2.07 10.88 25.36
N GLN A 189 1.10 11.41 26.12
CA GLN A 189 -0.29 10.91 26.16
C GLN A 189 -1.33 11.90 25.63
N THR A 190 -1.04 13.20 25.65
CA THR A 190 -2.01 14.25 25.30
C THR A 190 -1.43 15.27 24.32
N ALA A 191 -2.32 15.99 23.62
CA ALA A 191 -1.93 17.06 22.69
C ALA A 191 -1.22 18.25 23.38
N VAL A 192 -1.24 18.32 24.72
CA VAL A 192 -0.53 19.35 25.50
C VAL A 192 0.98 19.32 25.21
N SER A 193 1.55 18.16 24.88
CA SER A 193 2.96 18.06 24.47
C SER A 193 3.27 18.97 23.27
N ASN A 194 2.37 19.06 22.29
CA ASN A 194 2.56 19.92 21.13
C ASN A 194 2.49 21.41 21.50
N ILE A 195 1.67 21.79 22.49
CA ILE A 195 1.60 23.17 23.00
C ILE A 195 2.93 23.54 23.66
N VAL A 196 3.44 22.67 24.55
CA VAL A 196 4.74 22.87 25.22
C VAL A 196 5.86 22.97 24.18
N MET A 197 5.86 22.09 23.18
CA MET A 197 6.84 22.13 22.09
C MET A 197 6.79 23.47 21.33
N SER A 198 5.60 23.98 21.00
CA SER A 198 5.44 25.28 20.33
C SER A 198 5.96 26.44 21.17
N VAL A 199 5.73 26.43 22.49
CA VAL A 199 6.28 27.45 23.42
C VAL A 199 7.81 27.38 23.46
N VAL A 200 8.39 26.19 23.54
CA VAL A 200 9.86 26.01 23.53
C VAL A 200 10.46 26.49 22.21
N VAL A 201 9.83 26.20 21.07
CA VAL A 201 10.26 26.72 19.76
C VAL A 201 10.18 28.24 19.72
N PHE A 202 9.10 28.84 20.21
CA PHE A 202 8.95 30.29 20.30
C PHE A 202 10.07 30.93 21.15
N LEU A 203 10.36 30.40 22.33
CA LEU A 203 11.46 30.87 23.18
C LEU A 203 12.82 30.68 22.50
N THR A 204 13.00 29.59 21.77
CA THR A 204 14.24 29.32 21.03
C THR A 204 14.47 30.39 19.97
N LEU A 205 13.46 30.71 19.17
CA LEU A 205 13.51 31.74 18.14
C LEU A 205 13.76 33.14 18.72
N GLN A 206 13.25 33.42 19.92
CA GLN A 206 13.35 34.72 20.57
C GLN A 206 14.65 34.91 21.36
N PHE A 207 15.27 33.86 21.89
CA PHE A 207 16.42 34.00 22.81
C PHE A 207 17.64 33.16 22.43
N LEU A 208 17.45 31.95 21.89
CA LEU A 208 18.53 30.98 21.68
C LEU A 208 19.08 30.96 20.24
N THR A 209 18.43 31.60 19.27
CA THR A 209 18.86 31.67 17.87
C THR A 209 20.35 31.98 17.66
N PRO A 210 20.97 32.95 18.38
CA PRO A 210 22.39 33.24 18.21
C PRO A 210 23.33 32.08 18.57
N LEU A 211 22.89 31.15 19.42
CA LEU A 211 23.69 29.99 19.84
C LEU A 211 23.90 28.99 18.70
N PHE A 212 23.01 28.95 17.71
CA PHE A 212 23.07 28.01 16.58
C PHE A 212 24.03 28.43 15.46
N LYS A 213 24.61 29.63 15.53
CA LYS A 213 25.48 30.18 14.48
C LYS A 213 26.61 29.22 14.05
N TYR A 214 27.26 28.60 15.03
CA TYR A 214 28.41 27.70 14.81
C TYR A 214 28.02 26.23 14.69
N THR A 215 26.72 25.93 14.63
CA THR A 215 26.28 24.54 14.46
C THR A 215 26.65 24.03 13.07
N PRO A 216 27.40 22.92 12.94
CA PRO A 216 27.80 22.40 11.64
C PRO A 216 26.65 21.69 10.93
N ASN A 217 26.52 21.86 9.61
CA ASN A 217 25.50 21.15 8.82
C ASN A 217 25.65 19.62 8.93
N ALA A 218 26.88 19.14 9.14
CA ALA A 218 27.19 17.73 9.36
C ALA A 218 26.47 17.11 10.58
N ILE A 219 26.29 17.84 11.69
CA ILE A 219 25.56 17.28 12.83
C ILE A 219 24.08 17.13 12.53
N LEU A 220 23.49 18.10 11.81
CA LEU A 220 22.10 18.06 11.42
C LEU A 220 21.84 16.87 10.49
N ALA A 221 22.74 16.64 9.53
CA ALA A 221 22.72 15.47 8.67
C ALA A 221 22.83 14.16 9.46
N ALA A 222 23.76 14.06 10.43
CA ALA A 222 23.91 12.88 11.28
C ALA A 222 22.65 12.57 12.10
N ILE A 223 21.97 13.60 12.62
CA ILE A 223 20.69 13.45 13.34
C ILE A 223 19.61 12.89 12.40
N ILE A 224 19.50 13.44 11.19
CA ILE A 224 18.53 12.97 10.18
C ILE A 224 18.80 11.51 9.80
N ILE A 225 20.06 11.17 9.46
CA ILE A 225 20.46 9.81 9.08
C ILE A 225 20.16 8.83 10.21
N SER A 226 20.53 9.17 11.45
CA SER A 226 20.24 8.34 12.62
C SER A 226 18.73 8.09 12.77
N ALA A 227 17.90 9.11 12.58
CA ALA A 227 16.44 8.97 12.64
C ALA A 227 15.91 8.03 11.56
N VAL A 228 16.30 8.24 10.29
CA VAL A 228 15.80 7.48 9.14
C VAL A 228 16.19 6.00 9.19
N ILE A 229 17.43 5.67 9.59
CA ILE A 229 17.88 4.27 9.71
C ILE A 229 16.98 3.45 10.64
N SER A 230 16.43 4.09 11.69
CA SER A 230 15.55 3.41 12.64
C SER A 230 14.15 3.10 12.07
N LEU A 231 13.80 3.68 10.92
CA LEU A 231 12.48 3.51 10.29
C LEU A 231 12.45 2.38 9.26
N VAL A 232 13.62 1.92 8.82
CA VAL A 232 13.73 0.88 7.80
C VAL A 232 13.50 -0.48 8.43
N ASP A 233 12.28 -1.00 8.30
CA ASP A 233 11.92 -2.35 8.73
C ASP A 233 12.24 -3.39 7.63
N TYR A 234 13.49 -3.84 7.62
CA TYR A 234 13.93 -4.88 6.70
C TYR A 234 13.28 -6.25 6.97
N GLN A 235 12.83 -6.52 8.20
CA GLN A 235 12.18 -7.79 8.54
C GLN A 235 10.78 -7.85 7.92
N ALA A 236 10.04 -6.73 7.97
CA ALA A 236 8.77 -6.60 7.27
C ALA A 236 8.93 -6.81 5.76
N ALA A 237 9.95 -6.22 5.12
CA ALA A 237 10.20 -6.42 3.69
C ALA A 237 10.46 -7.90 3.33
N ILE A 238 11.25 -8.61 4.15
CA ILE A 238 11.50 -10.05 3.99
C ILE A 238 10.22 -10.86 4.20
N LEU A 239 9.40 -10.50 5.18
CA LEU A 239 8.12 -11.17 5.45
C LEU A 239 7.16 -11.01 4.27
N ILE A 240 7.02 -9.79 3.74
CA ILE A 240 6.20 -9.51 2.55
C ILE A 240 6.68 -10.37 1.38
N TRP A 241 8.00 -10.44 1.14
CA TRP A 241 8.56 -11.31 0.10
C TRP A 241 8.21 -12.79 0.31
N LYS A 242 8.19 -13.28 1.55
CA LYS A 242 7.84 -14.68 1.84
C LYS A 242 6.34 -14.96 1.65
N ILE A 243 5.47 -14.00 1.96
CA ILE A 243 4.01 -14.16 1.91
C ILE A 243 3.46 -13.93 0.49
N ASP A 244 3.75 -12.78 -0.12
CA ASP A 244 3.19 -12.40 -1.41
C ASP A 244 4.19 -11.59 -2.25
N LYS A 245 4.57 -12.17 -3.40
CA LYS A 245 5.54 -11.57 -4.32
C LYS A 245 5.02 -10.28 -4.97
N PHE A 246 3.71 -10.17 -5.24
CA PHE A 246 3.14 -8.96 -5.85
C PHE A 246 3.15 -7.79 -4.88
N ASP A 247 2.90 -8.04 -3.59
CA ASP A 247 2.99 -6.99 -2.57
C ASP A 247 4.43 -6.53 -2.37
N PHE A 248 5.40 -7.45 -2.49
CA PHE A 248 6.81 -7.07 -2.48
C PHE A 248 7.19 -6.22 -3.71
N ILE A 249 6.69 -6.56 -4.91
CA ILE A 249 6.90 -5.76 -6.12
C ILE A 249 6.30 -4.37 -5.96
N ALA A 250 5.10 -4.25 -5.38
CA ALA A 250 4.50 -2.95 -5.06
C ALA A 250 5.37 -2.15 -4.09
N CYS A 251 5.88 -2.79 -3.04
CA CYS A 251 6.78 -2.19 -2.06
C CYS A 251 8.10 -1.69 -2.68
N MET A 252 8.77 -2.52 -3.48
CA MET A 252 10.01 -2.13 -4.17
C MET A 252 9.75 -1.06 -5.23
N GLY A 253 8.63 -1.15 -5.95
CA GLY A 253 8.19 -0.12 -6.89
C GLY A 253 7.98 1.23 -6.21
N ALA A 254 7.39 1.24 -5.02
CA ALA A 254 7.28 2.43 -4.19
C ALA A 254 8.66 2.97 -3.81
N PHE A 255 9.53 2.12 -3.25
CA PHE A 255 10.86 2.49 -2.79
C PHE A 255 11.69 3.12 -3.90
N PHE A 256 11.85 2.43 -5.03
CA PHE A 256 12.64 2.94 -6.15
C PHE A 256 11.98 4.14 -6.83
N GLY A 257 10.65 4.18 -6.91
CA GLY A 257 9.93 5.32 -7.45
C GLY A 257 10.14 6.60 -6.64
N VAL A 258 10.15 6.51 -5.30
CA VAL A 258 10.45 7.64 -4.42
C VAL A 258 11.92 8.06 -4.52
N VAL A 259 12.85 7.09 -4.48
CA VAL A 259 14.30 7.37 -4.48
C VAL A 259 14.77 8.01 -5.79
N PHE A 260 14.29 7.54 -6.94
CA PHE A 260 14.81 7.99 -8.23
C PHE A 260 13.98 9.07 -8.93
N ILE A 261 12.72 9.26 -8.52
CA ILE A 261 11.81 10.16 -9.23
C ILE A 261 11.17 11.16 -8.27
N SER A 262 10.17 10.74 -7.50
CA SER A 262 9.47 11.59 -6.53
C SER A 262 8.54 10.76 -5.65
N VAL A 263 8.20 11.30 -4.48
CA VAL A 263 7.24 10.68 -3.55
C VAL A 263 5.91 10.37 -4.24
N GLU A 264 5.38 11.32 -5.02
CA GLU A 264 4.12 11.19 -5.75
C GLU A 264 4.14 10.00 -6.72
N ILE A 265 5.22 9.86 -7.49
CA ILE A 265 5.33 8.82 -8.51
C ILE A 265 5.57 7.46 -7.87
N GLY A 266 6.39 7.37 -6.81
CA GLY A 266 6.56 6.13 -6.05
C GLY A 266 5.23 5.61 -5.48
N LEU A 267 4.42 6.50 -4.90
CA LEU A 267 3.10 6.13 -4.40
C LEU A 267 2.16 5.67 -5.52
N LEU A 268 2.13 6.39 -6.65
CA LEU A 268 1.31 6.03 -7.81
C LEU A 268 1.68 4.65 -8.34
N ILE A 269 2.97 4.32 -8.43
CA ILE A 269 3.47 3.00 -8.85
C ILE A 269 2.95 1.93 -7.91
N ALA A 270 3.07 2.12 -6.59
CA ALA A 270 2.62 1.16 -5.59
C ALA A 270 1.11 0.88 -5.71
N VAL A 271 0.30 1.94 -5.74
CA VAL A 271 -1.16 1.86 -5.87
C VAL A 271 -1.54 1.18 -7.19
N SER A 272 -0.87 1.51 -8.28
CA SER A 272 -1.13 0.91 -9.59
C SER A 272 -0.85 -0.60 -9.59
N ILE A 273 0.25 -1.04 -8.97
CA ILE A 273 0.59 -2.46 -8.85
C ILE A 273 -0.42 -3.19 -7.96
N SER A 274 -0.78 -2.62 -6.81
CA SER A 274 -1.80 -3.20 -5.92
C SER A 274 -3.16 -3.30 -6.62
N PHE A 275 -3.56 -2.27 -7.36
CA PHE A 275 -4.81 -2.28 -8.13
C PHE A 275 -4.77 -3.32 -9.26
N ALA A 276 -3.66 -3.42 -9.99
CA ALA A 276 -3.46 -4.45 -11.01
C ALA A 276 -3.52 -5.86 -10.41
N LYS A 277 -2.93 -6.09 -9.23
CA LYS A 277 -3.03 -7.36 -8.49
C LYS A 277 -4.48 -7.71 -8.17
N ILE A 278 -5.27 -6.75 -7.66
CA ILE A 278 -6.69 -6.94 -7.38
C ILE A 278 -7.44 -7.29 -8.66
N LEU A 279 -7.22 -6.55 -9.74
CA LEU A 279 -7.85 -6.84 -11.04
C LEU A 279 -7.50 -8.24 -11.55
N LEU A 280 -6.25 -8.68 -11.42
CA LEU A 280 -5.84 -10.04 -11.80
C LEU A 280 -6.57 -11.11 -10.96
N GLN A 281 -6.71 -10.90 -9.66
CA GLN A 281 -7.43 -11.83 -8.78
C GLN A 281 -8.93 -11.88 -9.10
N VAL A 282 -9.54 -10.73 -9.40
CA VAL A 282 -10.97 -10.64 -9.74
C VAL A 282 -11.25 -11.26 -11.11
N THR A 283 -10.39 -11.01 -12.10
CA THR A 283 -10.55 -11.52 -13.49
C THR A 283 -10.22 -13.00 -13.64
N ARG A 284 -9.35 -13.55 -12.78
CA ARG A 284 -8.95 -14.96 -12.77
C ARG A 284 -9.17 -15.57 -11.39
N PRO A 285 -10.44 -15.76 -10.99
CA PRO A 285 -10.74 -16.34 -9.70
C PRO A 285 -10.24 -17.77 -9.62
N ARG A 286 -9.99 -18.23 -8.38
CA ARG A 286 -9.67 -19.63 -8.14
C ARG A 286 -10.89 -20.48 -8.44
N THR A 287 -10.64 -21.58 -9.13
CA THR A 287 -11.63 -22.61 -9.38
C THR A 287 -11.04 -23.93 -8.93
N ALA A 288 -11.85 -24.85 -8.41
CA ALA A 288 -11.39 -26.16 -7.97
C ALA A 288 -12.28 -27.29 -8.48
N ILE A 289 -11.68 -28.44 -8.81
CA ILE A 289 -12.44 -29.69 -9.01
C ILE A 289 -12.62 -30.35 -7.66
N LEU A 290 -13.87 -30.70 -7.32
CA LEU A 290 -14.18 -31.34 -6.04
C LEU A 290 -14.30 -32.87 -6.20
N GLY A 291 -13.78 -33.58 -5.20
CA GLY A 291 -13.96 -35.02 -5.02
C GLY A 291 -14.67 -35.32 -3.70
N LYS A 292 -15.27 -36.50 -3.59
CA LYS A 292 -15.94 -36.97 -2.37
C LYS A 292 -14.90 -37.56 -1.42
N ILE A 293 -14.94 -37.13 -0.16
CA ILE A 293 -14.14 -37.75 0.90
C ILE A 293 -14.78 -39.09 1.30
N PRO A 294 -14.03 -40.21 1.32
CA PRO A 294 -14.57 -41.53 1.61
C PRO A 294 -15.36 -41.58 2.91
N ARG A 295 -16.50 -42.29 2.90
CA ARG A 295 -17.39 -42.49 4.07
C ARG A 295 -17.98 -41.19 4.65
N THR A 296 -17.99 -40.09 3.89
CA THR A 296 -18.62 -38.82 4.30
C THR A 296 -19.51 -38.26 3.18
N THR A 297 -20.26 -37.22 3.50
CA THR A 297 -21.02 -36.39 2.55
C THR A 297 -20.25 -35.14 2.10
N VAL A 298 -18.96 -35.05 2.44
CA VAL A 298 -18.14 -33.84 2.23
C VAL A 298 -17.41 -33.92 0.89
N TYR A 299 -17.45 -32.80 0.16
CA TYR A 299 -16.76 -32.62 -1.11
C TYR A 299 -15.65 -31.58 -0.96
N ARG A 300 -14.42 -31.92 -1.36
CA ARG A 300 -13.24 -31.06 -1.21
C ARG A 300 -12.38 -31.05 -2.47
N ASN A 301 -11.55 -30.01 -2.60
CA ASN A 301 -10.60 -29.91 -3.70
C ASN A 301 -9.65 -31.11 -3.69
N ILE A 302 -9.61 -31.85 -4.80
CA ILE A 302 -8.77 -33.03 -4.99
C ILE A 302 -7.27 -32.71 -4.92
N GLU A 303 -6.86 -31.49 -5.27
CA GLU A 303 -5.46 -31.06 -5.18
C GLU A 303 -5.04 -30.80 -3.74
N GLN A 304 -5.99 -30.42 -2.87
CA GLN A 304 -5.74 -30.12 -1.47
C GLN A 304 -5.88 -31.37 -0.58
N TYR A 305 -6.82 -32.26 -0.91
CA TYR A 305 -7.11 -33.47 -0.15
C TYR A 305 -6.94 -34.70 -1.03
N PRO A 306 -5.78 -35.38 -0.99
CA PRO A 306 -5.49 -36.52 -1.85
C PRO A 306 -6.45 -37.71 -1.68
N GLU A 307 -7.09 -37.84 -0.50
CA GLU A 307 -8.11 -38.85 -0.26
C GLU A 307 -9.45 -38.58 -0.97
N ALA A 308 -9.67 -37.37 -1.52
CA ALA A 308 -10.90 -37.02 -2.21
C ALA A 308 -10.97 -37.68 -3.60
N SER A 309 -11.91 -38.62 -3.78
CA SER A 309 -12.08 -39.33 -5.04
C SER A 309 -13.16 -38.69 -5.93
N LYS A 310 -12.89 -38.59 -7.24
CA LYS A 310 -13.89 -38.17 -8.23
C LYS A 310 -15.01 -39.20 -8.34
N ILE A 311 -16.20 -38.74 -8.74
CA ILE A 311 -17.37 -39.61 -8.95
C ILE A 311 -17.46 -39.94 -10.45
N PRO A 312 -17.58 -41.22 -10.84
CA PRO A 312 -17.76 -41.59 -12.24
C PRO A 312 -18.97 -40.89 -12.86
N GLY A 313 -18.80 -40.32 -14.07
CA GLY A 313 -19.87 -39.64 -14.80
C GLY A 313 -20.28 -38.25 -14.28
N VAL A 314 -19.73 -37.78 -13.16
CA VAL A 314 -20.05 -36.47 -12.57
C VAL A 314 -18.78 -35.64 -12.38
N MET A 315 -18.77 -34.42 -12.93
CA MET A 315 -17.73 -33.44 -12.66
C MET A 315 -18.30 -32.35 -11.74
N ILE A 316 -17.62 -32.09 -10.63
CA ILE A 316 -18.03 -31.08 -9.65
C ILE A 316 -16.99 -29.96 -9.67
N VAL A 317 -17.42 -28.76 -10.03
CA VAL A 317 -16.56 -27.57 -10.09
C VAL A 317 -17.03 -26.55 -9.09
N ARG A 318 -16.11 -26.06 -8.26
CA ARG A 318 -16.33 -24.92 -7.38
C ARG A 318 -15.75 -23.65 -7.97
N VAL A 319 -16.52 -22.57 -7.90
CA VAL A 319 -16.10 -21.22 -8.28
C VAL A 319 -15.90 -20.39 -7.01
N ASP A 320 -14.65 -20.05 -6.68
CA ASP A 320 -14.30 -19.34 -5.43
C ASP A 320 -14.39 -17.80 -5.60
N SER A 321 -15.45 -17.28 -6.24
CA SER A 321 -15.69 -15.84 -6.39
C SER A 321 -17.10 -15.49 -6.85
N ALA A 322 -17.48 -14.22 -6.68
CA ALA A 322 -18.56 -13.61 -7.45
C ALA A 322 -18.30 -13.72 -8.97
N ILE A 323 -19.36 -13.76 -9.76
CA ILE A 323 -19.29 -13.94 -11.21
C ILE A 323 -19.80 -12.67 -11.89
N TYR A 324 -18.87 -11.87 -12.38
CA TYR A 324 -19.14 -10.59 -13.02
C TYR A 324 -18.65 -10.57 -14.47
N PHE A 325 -18.97 -9.51 -15.21
CA PHE A 325 -18.46 -9.22 -16.54
C PHE A 325 -16.94 -9.42 -16.66
N SER A 326 -16.18 -9.07 -15.61
CA SER A 326 -14.72 -9.18 -15.60
C SER A 326 -14.19 -10.62 -15.65
N ASN A 327 -14.95 -11.62 -15.20
CA ASN A 327 -14.46 -12.99 -15.04
C ASN A 327 -15.40 -14.08 -15.58
N SER A 328 -16.63 -13.75 -15.99
CA SER A 328 -17.63 -14.72 -16.41
C SER A 328 -17.16 -15.58 -17.59
N ASN A 329 -16.55 -14.97 -18.60
CA ASN A 329 -15.95 -15.67 -19.73
C ASN A 329 -14.80 -16.60 -19.31
N TYR A 330 -13.94 -16.12 -18.39
CA TYR A 330 -12.84 -16.93 -17.86
C TYR A 330 -13.36 -18.18 -17.14
N VAL A 331 -14.36 -18.03 -16.27
CA VAL A 331 -14.98 -19.16 -15.54
C VAL A 331 -15.60 -20.17 -16.51
N LYS A 332 -16.40 -19.70 -17.47
CA LYS A 332 -17.01 -20.54 -18.52
C LYS A 332 -15.95 -21.33 -19.29
N GLU A 333 -14.94 -20.65 -19.83
CA GLU A 333 -13.87 -21.29 -20.61
C GLU A 333 -13.04 -22.27 -19.76
N ARG A 334 -12.81 -21.94 -18.49
CA ARG A 334 -12.05 -22.79 -17.57
C ARG A 334 -12.80 -24.10 -17.28
N ILE A 335 -14.11 -24.03 -17.08
CA ILE A 335 -15.00 -25.19 -16.91
C ILE A 335 -14.99 -26.06 -18.17
N LEU A 336 -15.17 -25.46 -19.35
CA LEU A 336 -15.18 -26.18 -20.63
C LEU A 336 -13.81 -26.83 -20.94
N ARG A 337 -12.71 -26.17 -20.58
CA ARG A 337 -11.37 -26.77 -20.67
C ARG A 337 -11.24 -28.00 -19.80
N TRP A 338 -11.65 -27.93 -18.53
CA TRP A 338 -11.63 -29.10 -17.65
C TRP A 338 -12.46 -30.27 -18.16
N LEU A 339 -13.64 -30.01 -18.72
CA LEU A 339 -14.43 -31.08 -19.36
C LEU A 339 -13.65 -31.76 -20.48
N THR A 340 -13.02 -30.96 -21.34
CA THR A 340 -12.24 -31.47 -22.48
C THR A 340 -11.01 -32.25 -22.02
N ASP A 341 -10.30 -31.75 -21.00
CA ASP A 341 -9.12 -32.41 -20.44
C ASP A 341 -9.48 -33.77 -19.79
N GLU A 342 -10.59 -33.84 -19.04
CA GLU A 342 -11.05 -35.09 -18.43
C GLU A 342 -11.54 -36.11 -19.48
N GLU A 343 -12.18 -35.66 -20.55
CA GLU A 343 -12.60 -36.51 -21.67
C GLU A 343 -11.38 -37.10 -22.40
N ALA A 344 -10.30 -36.33 -22.57
CA ALA A 344 -9.08 -36.79 -23.25
C ALA A 344 -8.28 -37.82 -22.44
N VAL A 345 -8.24 -37.70 -21.10
CA VAL A 345 -7.46 -38.61 -20.24
C VAL A 345 -8.09 -40.01 -20.13
N LYS A 346 -9.41 -40.14 -20.26
CA LYS A 346 -10.14 -41.41 -20.08
C LYS A 346 -10.34 -42.21 -21.37
N GLY A 347 -9.50 -41.96 -22.37
CA GLY A 347 -9.70 -42.27 -23.77
C GLY A 347 -9.88 -43.72 -24.24
N ASP A 348 -10.20 -44.71 -23.41
CA ASP A 348 -10.55 -46.05 -23.91
C ASP A 348 -11.45 -46.90 -22.98
N TYR A 349 -11.46 -46.67 -21.66
CA TYR A 349 -12.34 -47.42 -20.74
C TYR A 349 -12.84 -46.53 -19.58
N HIS A 350 -14.17 -46.43 -19.49
CA HIS A 350 -15.00 -45.92 -18.37
C HIS A 350 -15.49 -44.44 -18.37
N THR A 351 -16.81 -44.36 -18.57
CA THR A 351 -17.78 -43.34 -18.13
C THR A 351 -17.50 -41.90 -18.57
N ARG A 352 -18.07 -41.54 -19.74
CA ARG A 352 -18.23 -40.15 -20.19
C ARG A 352 -18.90 -39.31 -19.11
N ILE A 353 -18.47 -38.06 -18.95
CA ILE A 353 -19.11 -37.11 -18.04
C ILE A 353 -20.53 -36.85 -18.56
N GLN A 354 -21.53 -37.11 -17.73
CA GLN A 354 -22.94 -36.88 -18.04
C GLN A 354 -23.50 -35.66 -17.29
N PHE A 355 -22.90 -35.32 -16.14
CA PHE A 355 -23.35 -34.23 -15.29
C PHE A 355 -22.19 -33.30 -14.91
N LEU A 356 -22.43 -32.00 -15.02
CA LEU A 356 -21.60 -30.95 -14.46
C LEU A 356 -22.36 -30.31 -13.29
N ILE A 357 -21.83 -30.44 -12.08
CA ILE A 357 -22.33 -29.74 -10.90
C ILE A 357 -21.45 -28.51 -10.67
N VAL A 358 -22.03 -27.33 -10.67
CA VAL A 358 -21.37 -26.08 -10.27
C VAL A 358 -21.73 -25.79 -8.82
N GLU A 359 -20.73 -25.88 -7.96
CA GLU A 359 -20.83 -25.53 -6.55
C GLU A 359 -20.69 -24.01 -6.39
N MET A 360 -21.78 -23.39 -5.93
CA MET A 360 -21.97 -21.94 -5.90
C MET A 360 -21.95 -21.34 -4.49
N SER A 361 -21.67 -22.13 -3.43
CA SER A 361 -21.63 -21.56 -2.07
C SER A 361 -20.69 -20.35 -1.93
N PRO A 362 -19.50 -20.31 -2.59
CA PRO A 362 -18.63 -19.14 -2.52
C PRO A 362 -19.03 -17.99 -3.47
N VAL A 363 -20.00 -18.21 -4.36
CA VAL A 363 -20.48 -17.22 -5.32
C VAL A 363 -21.42 -16.27 -4.57
N THR A 364 -20.87 -15.14 -4.12
CA THR A 364 -21.63 -14.14 -3.35
C THR A 364 -22.60 -13.34 -4.20
N ASP A 365 -22.29 -13.12 -5.48
CA ASP A 365 -23.15 -12.42 -6.42
C ASP A 365 -22.88 -12.82 -7.87
N ILE A 366 -23.86 -12.57 -8.74
CA ILE A 366 -23.78 -12.77 -10.20
C ILE A 366 -24.36 -11.55 -10.93
N ASP A 367 -23.72 -11.05 -11.99
CA ASP A 367 -24.29 -9.97 -12.82
C ASP A 367 -24.92 -10.50 -14.13
N THR A 368 -25.47 -9.59 -14.93
CA THR A 368 -26.09 -9.93 -16.23
C THR A 368 -25.13 -10.67 -17.16
N SER A 369 -23.86 -10.28 -17.20
CA SER A 369 -22.84 -10.95 -18.02
C SER A 369 -22.45 -12.32 -17.47
N GLY A 370 -22.51 -12.50 -16.15
CA GLY A 370 -22.39 -13.80 -15.49
C GLY A 370 -23.51 -14.75 -15.90
N ILE A 371 -24.77 -14.28 -15.85
CA ILE A 371 -25.93 -15.07 -16.29
C ILE A 371 -25.82 -15.47 -17.77
N GLN A 372 -25.48 -14.52 -18.65
CA GLN A 372 -25.27 -14.80 -20.08
C GLN A 372 -24.17 -15.85 -20.31
N ALA A 373 -23.07 -15.77 -19.56
CA ALA A 373 -22.01 -16.78 -19.65
C ALA A 373 -22.48 -18.17 -19.20
N PHE A 374 -23.39 -18.26 -18.22
CA PHE A 374 -24.00 -19.51 -17.78
C PHE A 374 -25.03 -20.06 -18.79
N GLU A 375 -25.78 -19.20 -19.48
CA GLU A 375 -26.62 -19.58 -20.61
C GLU A 375 -25.80 -20.17 -21.76
N GLU A 376 -24.68 -19.52 -22.12
CA GLU A 376 -23.77 -20.03 -23.12
C GLU A 376 -23.07 -21.33 -22.69
N LEU A 377 -22.71 -21.44 -21.39
CA LEU A 377 -22.19 -22.65 -20.80
C LEU A 377 -23.21 -23.79 -20.96
N HIS A 378 -24.47 -23.56 -20.57
CA HIS A 378 -25.54 -24.54 -20.71
C HIS A 378 -25.68 -25.03 -22.16
N ARG A 379 -25.77 -24.10 -23.13
CA ARG A 379 -25.87 -24.46 -24.56
C ARG A 379 -24.68 -25.28 -25.05
N SER A 380 -23.47 -24.96 -24.59
CA SER A 380 -22.26 -25.73 -24.90
C SER A 380 -22.29 -27.13 -24.28
N LEU A 381 -22.86 -27.29 -23.08
CA LEU A 381 -23.01 -28.57 -22.41
C LEU A 381 -24.07 -29.46 -23.06
N GLU A 382 -25.21 -28.88 -23.47
CA GLU A 382 -26.25 -29.60 -24.21
C GLU A 382 -25.73 -30.21 -25.51
N LYS A 383 -24.93 -29.46 -26.27
CA LYS A 383 -24.24 -29.96 -27.48
C LYS A 383 -23.34 -31.16 -27.20
N ARG A 384 -22.86 -31.31 -25.96
CA ARG A 384 -22.03 -32.42 -25.50
C ARG A 384 -22.83 -33.50 -24.75
N SER A 385 -24.15 -33.40 -24.69
CA SER A 385 -25.02 -34.28 -23.89
C SER A 385 -24.67 -34.31 -22.40
N VAL A 386 -24.13 -33.21 -21.86
CA VAL A 386 -23.83 -33.02 -20.44
C VAL A 386 -24.91 -32.15 -19.81
N GLN A 387 -25.48 -32.57 -18.68
CA GLN A 387 -26.47 -31.79 -17.94
C GLN A 387 -25.80 -30.86 -16.93
N LEU A 388 -26.21 -29.59 -16.92
CA LEU A 388 -25.80 -28.60 -15.92
C LEU A 388 -26.69 -28.70 -14.67
N VAL A 389 -26.05 -28.73 -13.50
CA VAL A 389 -26.69 -28.74 -12.18
C VAL A 389 -26.02 -27.68 -11.31
N LEU A 390 -26.81 -26.93 -10.53
CA LEU A 390 -26.30 -25.93 -9.60
C LEU A 390 -26.47 -26.41 -8.16
N ALA A 391 -25.45 -26.20 -7.33
CA ALA A 391 -25.49 -26.55 -5.91
C ALA A 391 -25.20 -25.33 -5.03
N ASN A 392 -26.09 -25.09 -4.07
CA ASN A 392 -26.03 -24.05 -3.05
C ASN A 392 -25.81 -22.60 -3.54
N PRO A 393 -26.60 -22.10 -4.51
CA PRO A 393 -26.54 -20.67 -4.84
C PRO A 393 -27.00 -19.84 -3.64
N GLY A 394 -26.28 -18.75 -3.34
CA GLY A 394 -26.70 -17.79 -2.31
C GLY A 394 -28.00 -17.08 -2.69
N SER A 395 -28.65 -16.40 -1.73
CA SER A 395 -29.95 -15.74 -1.96
C SER A 395 -29.92 -14.72 -3.10
N ALA A 396 -28.95 -13.80 -3.09
CA ALA A 396 -28.78 -12.79 -4.14
C ALA A 396 -28.56 -13.40 -5.53
N VAL A 397 -27.82 -14.51 -5.60
CA VAL A 397 -27.61 -15.26 -6.84
C VAL A 397 -28.91 -15.92 -7.29
N THR A 398 -29.60 -16.57 -6.36
CA THR A 398 -30.87 -17.28 -6.60
C THR A 398 -31.93 -16.33 -7.16
N ASP A 399 -32.13 -15.17 -6.54
CA ASP A 399 -33.08 -14.15 -7.00
C ASP A 399 -32.80 -13.72 -8.45
N LYS A 400 -31.52 -13.55 -8.80
CA LYS A 400 -31.10 -13.19 -10.15
C LYS A 400 -31.27 -14.33 -11.15
N LEU A 401 -31.02 -15.59 -10.77
CA LEU A 401 -31.26 -16.77 -11.61
C LEU A 401 -32.74 -16.93 -11.96
N TYR A 402 -33.65 -16.64 -11.02
CA TYR A 402 -35.10 -16.66 -11.27
C TYR A 402 -35.55 -15.45 -12.09
N THR A 403 -35.07 -14.25 -11.74
CA THR A 403 -35.44 -13.01 -12.45
C THR A 403 -34.99 -13.03 -13.91
N SER A 404 -33.83 -13.64 -14.21
CA SER A 404 -33.32 -13.79 -15.58
C SER A 404 -33.96 -14.94 -16.36
N ASN A 405 -34.90 -15.68 -15.75
CA ASN A 405 -35.48 -16.90 -16.30
C ASN A 405 -34.49 -18.07 -16.51
N PHE A 406 -33.23 -17.94 -16.07
CA PHE A 406 -32.21 -18.98 -16.25
C PHE A 406 -32.52 -20.25 -15.44
N ALA A 407 -33.09 -20.11 -14.24
CA ALA A 407 -33.54 -21.24 -13.43
C ALA A 407 -34.56 -22.13 -14.19
N ASN A 408 -35.41 -21.52 -15.03
CA ASN A 408 -36.37 -22.25 -15.85
C ASN A 408 -35.72 -22.90 -17.09
N ILE A 409 -34.67 -22.27 -17.64
CA ILE A 409 -33.90 -22.83 -18.77
C ILE A 409 -33.21 -24.13 -18.35
N ILE A 410 -32.55 -24.14 -17.19
CA ILE A 410 -31.85 -25.35 -16.71
C ILE A 410 -32.79 -26.41 -16.14
N GLY A 411 -33.97 -26.00 -15.66
CA GLY A 411 -34.91 -26.82 -14.91
C GLY A 411 -34.79 -26.57 -13.40
N GLN A 412 -35.91 -26.25 -12.76
CA GLN A 412 -35.93 -25.96 -11.32
C GLN A 412 -35.51 -27.16 -10.47
N ASP A 413 -35.68 -28.37 -10.99
CA ASP A 413 -35.24 -29.63 -10.38
C ASP A 413 -33.72 -29.85 -10.45
N LYS A 414 -32.95 -28.92 -11.02
CA LYS A 414 -31.48 -28.97 -11.13
C LYS A 414 -30.78 -27.93 -10.26
N ILE A 415 -31.47 -27.32 -9.31
CA ILE A 415 -30.90 -26.41 -8.31
C ILE A 415 -31.09 -27.04 -6.93
N PHE A 416 -29.98 -27.35 -6.26
CA PHE A 416 -29.98 -28.07 -4.97
C PHE A 416 -29.36 -27.25 -3.85
N LEU A 417 -29.70 -27.57 -2.61
CA LEU A 417 -29.13 -26.92 -1.43
C LEU A 417 -27.71 -27.42 -1.15
N THR A 418 -27.42 -28.69 -1.45
CA THR A 418 -26.10 -29.28 -1.20
C THR A 418 -25.54 -30.01 -2.42
N VAL A 419 -24.21 -30.10 -2.50
CA VAL A 419 -23.53 -30.92 -3.51
C VAL A 419 -23.91 -32.39 -3.38
N ALA A 420 -24.12 -32.88 -2.16
CA ALA A 420 -24.51 -34.27 -1.91
C ALA A 420 -25.87 -34.60 -2.52
N GLU A 421 -26.86 -33.71 -2.39
CA GLU A 421 -28.17 -33.84 -3.04
C GLU A 421 -28.05 -33.80 -4.57
N ALA A 422 -27.27 -32.85 -5.09
CA ALA A 422 -27.03 -32.74 -6.53
C ALA A 422 -26.41 -34.03 -7.10
N VAL A 423 -25.42 -34.61 -6.40
CA VAL A 423 -24.82 -35.89 -6.79
C VAL A 423 -25.83 -37.03 -6.69
N ALA A 424 -26.63 -37.07 -5.62
CA ALA A 424 -27.65 -38.11 -5.42
C ALA A 424 -28.72 -38.08 -6.53
N TYR A 425 -29.04 -36.91 -7.10
CA TYR A 425 -29.89 -36.79 -8.27
C TYR A 425 -29.25 -37.34 -9.55
N CYS A 426 -27.93 -37.18 -9.71
CA CYS A 426 -27.18 -37.69 -10.86
C CYS A 426 -26.98 -39.21 -10.82
N SER A 427 -26.78 -39.80 -9.64
CA SER A 427 -26.50 -41.24 -9.45
C SER A 427 -27.53 -42.21 -10.07
N PRO A 428 -28.85 -42.11 -9.81
CA PRO A 428 -29.82 -43.05 -10.36
C PRO A 428 -29.99 -42.95 -11.87
N LYS A 429 -29.54 -41.86 -12.51
CA LYS A 429 -29.57 -41.69 -13.97
C LYS A 429 -28.33 -42.26 -14.67
N LEU A 430 -27.25 -42.52 -13.92
CA LEU A 430 -26.03 -43.14 -14.45
C LEU A 430 -26.18 -44.65 -14.70
N ASP A 431 -27.10 -45.31 -13.98
CA ASP A 431 -27.38 -46.75 -14.07
C ASP A 431 -28.39 -47.14 -15.18
N VAL A 432 -28.93 -46.18 -15.95
CA VAL A 432 -30.05 -46.38 -16.90
C VAL A 432 -29.62 -46.47 -18.37
N ASN A 433 -28.33 -46.40 -18.69
CA ASN A 433 -27.83 -46.68 -20.06
C ASN A 433 -27.10 -48.03 -20.09
N PRO A 434 -27.75 -49.13 -20.52
CA PRO A 434 -27.07 -50.39 -20.84
C PRO A 434 -26.15 -50.27 -22.06
#